data_AF-A0A2K3K3W6-F1
#
_entry.id   AF-A0A2K3K3W6-F1
#
_cell.length_a   1.000
_cell.length_b   1.000
_cell.length_c   1.000
_cell.angle_alpha   90.00
_cell.angle_beta   90.00
_cell.angle_gamma   90.00
#
_symmetry.space_group_name_H-M   'P 1'
#
loop_
_entity.id
_entity.type
_entity.pdbx_description
1 polymer ?
#
loop_
_entity_poly.entity_id
_entity_poly.type
_entity_poly.pdbx_seq_one_letter_code
_entity_poly.pdbx_strand_id
1 'polypeptide(L)'
;MVAIGSEMSGGVQDVRIEDLTAINTESAVRIKSAVGRGGFVKDIFVKGLNLNTMKYVFWMTGSYGDHPDSKFDPKALPEINGINFRDVTAKNATIAGKLEGISNDPFTGICISNATIEMFVKKDSDIEMDAKKVKLPWNCTDVAGVTSNVVPQPCALLPDKKVDCPFPTDKLAIENVQFKTCSI
;
A
#
# COMPACT_ATOMS: atom_id res chain seq x y z
N MET A 1 5.24 -9.85 1.88
CA MET A 1 6.07 -8.71 2.26
C MET A 1 5.28 -7.90 3.30
N VAL A 2 5.68 -6.68 3.67
CA VAL A 2 5.20 -6.01 4.88
C VAL A 2 3.68 -5.87 4.95
N ALA A 3 3.09 -6.30 6.06
CA ALA A 3 1.67 -6.18 6.34
C ALA A 3 1.46 -5.45 7.69
N ILE A 4 0.58 -4.46 7.70
CA ILE A 4 0.22 -3.66 8.87
C ILE A 4 -1.26 -3.91 9.18
N GLY A 5 -1.57 -4.25 10.43
CA GLY A 5 -2.89 -4.68 10.90
C GLY A 5 -3.06 -6.21 10.94
N SER A 6 -4.26 -6.76 11.03
CA SER A 6 -5.58 -6.09 11.02
C SER A 6 -6.02 -5.56 12.39
N GLU A 7 -5.34 -5.96 13.46
CA GLU A 7 -5.54 -5.39 14.78
C GLU A 7 -4.61 -4.19 14.98
N MET A 8 -5.21 -3.02 15.11
CA MET A 8 -4.52 -1.74 15.28
C MET A 8 -5.08 -0.95 16.47
N SER A 9 -5.71 -1.66 17.42
CA SER A 9 -6.31 -1.11 18.63
C SER A 9 -5.32 -0.27 19.46
N GLY A 10 -4.02 -0.60 19.40
CA GLY A 10 -2.93 0.16 20.02
C GLY A 10 -2.32 1.27 19.16
N GLY A 11 -2.72 1.39 17.89
CA GLY A 11 -2.14 2.30 16.92
C GLY A 11 -0.79 1.83 16.34
N VAL A 12 -0.51 2.24 15.11
CA VAL A 12 0.78 2.06 14.44
C VAL A 12 1.19 3.41 13.85
N GLN A 13 2.36 3.91 14.24
CA GLN A 13 2.87 5.19 13.75
C GLN A 13 4.38 5.18 13.57
N ASP A 14 4.86 6.02 12.66
CA ASP A 14 6.28 6.28 12.40
C ASP A 14 7.03 4.98 12.03
N VAL A 15 6.56 4.36 10.94
CA VAL A 15 7.13 3.13 10.42
C VAL A 15 7.89 3.43 9.14
N ARG A 16 9.15 3.02 9.10
CA ARG A 16 10.03 3.15 7.93
C ARG A 16 10.27 1.79 7.29
N ILE A 17 10.05 1.71 5.99
CA ILE A 17 10.26 0.52 5.17
C ILE A 17 11.13 0.97 4.00
N GLU A 18 12.39 0.57 3.96
CA GLU A 18 13.32 1.00 2.91
C GLU A 18 14.12 -0.14 2.30
N ASP A 19 14.56 0.08 1.05
CA ASP A 19 15.49 -0.77 0.30
C ASP A 19 15.09 -2.26 0.27
N LEU A 20 13.82 -2.50 -0.06
CA LEU A 20 13.22 -3.81 -0.01
C LEU A 20 13.10 -4.42 -1.42
N THR A 21 13.71 -5.59 -1.61
CA THR A 21 13.50 -6.45 -2.78
C THR A 21 12.53 -7.60 -2.48
N ALA A 22 11.47 -7.74 -3.28
CA ALA A 22 10.53 -8.86 -3.14
C ALA A 22 10.19 -9.52 -4.47
N ILE A 23 10.12 -10.85 -4.43
CA ILE A 23 9.94 -11.71 -5.59
C ILE A 23 8.83 -12.73 -5.28
N ASN A 24 7.90 -12.95 -6.20
CA ASN A 24 6.84 -13.96 -6.08
C ASN A 24 5.98 -13.82 -4.80
N THR A 25 5.59 -12.59 -4.47
CA THR A 25 4.76 -12.31 -3.28
C THR A 25 3.35 -11.87 -3.68
N GLU A 26 2.35 -12.11 -2.82
CA GLU A 26 1.00 -11.60 -3.10
C GLU A 26 0.95 -10.08 -3.12
N SER A 27 1.58 -9.43 -2.13
CA SER A 27 1.63 -7.97 -2.04
C SER A 27 2.95 -7.47 -1.48
N ALA A 28 3.31 -6.27 -1.91
CA ALA A 28 4.48 -5.55 -1.43
C ALA A 28 4.21 -4.90 -0.07
N VAL A 29 3.34 -3.89 -0.03
CA VAL A 29 2.90 -3.28 1.22
C VAL A 29 1.39 -3.41 1.34
N ARG A 30 0.94 -4.01 2.45
CA ARG A 30 -0.47 -4.28 2.72
C ARG A 30 -0.92 -3.63 4.02
N ILE A 31 -1.91 -2.75 3.98
CA ILE A 31 -2.57 -2.17 5.16
C ILE A 31 -3.99 -2.72 5.25
N LYS A 32 -4.35 -3.26 6.42
CA LYS A 32 -5.66 -3.90 6.63
C LYS A 32 -6.31 -3.30 7.86
N SER A 33 -7.57 -2.90 7.73
CA SER A 33 -8.42 -2.54 8.87
C SER A 33 -9.89 -2.90 8.59
N ALA A 34 -10.73 -2.63 9.58
CA ALA A 34 -12.18 -2.82 9.51
C ALA A 34 -12.92 -1.84 10.42
N VAL A 35 -14.18 -1.58 10.10
CA VAL A 35 -15.13 -0.93 11.01
C VAL A 35 -15.13 -1.68 12.33
N GLY A 36 -14.94 -0.97 13.45
CA GLY A 36 -14.89 -1.56 14.77
C GLY A 36 -13.51 -1.93 15.29
N ARG A 37 -12.44 -1.66 14.53
CA ARG A 37 -11.07 -1.82 15.01
C ARG A 37 -10.54 -0.60 15.77
N GLY A 38 -11.07 0.60 15.49
CA GLY A 38 -10.56 1.85 16.05
C GLY A 38 -9.06 2.05 15.81
N GLY A 39 -8.43 2.88 16.65
CA GLY A 39 -6.99 3.14 16.58
C GLY A 39 -6.58 3.89 15.32
N PHE A 40 -5.30 3.74 14.93
CA PHE A 40 -4.77 4.43 13.76
C PHE A 40 -3.61 3.67 13.09
N VAL A 41 -3.42 3.95 11.81
CA VAL A 41 -2.16 3.70 11.08
C VAL A 41 -1.79 5.01 10.42
N LYS A 42 -0.74 5.65 10.92
CA LYS A 42 -0.30 6.94 10.38
C LYS A 42 1.21 7.07 10.26
N ASP A 43 1.66 8.00 9.43
CA ASP A 43 3.09 8.28 9.23
C ASP A 43 3.87 7.01 8.84
N ILE A 44 3.41 6.38 7.76
CA ILE A 44 4.08 5.21 7.17
C ILE A 44 4.91 5.70 6.00
N PHE A 45 6.19 5.36 6.00
CA PHE A 45 7.17 5.85 5.04
C PHE A 45 7.84 4.68 4.34
N VAL A 46 7.63 4.58 3.03
CA VAL A 46 8.13 3.49 2.21
C VAL A 46 9.00 4.05 1.09
N LYS A 47 10.23 3.56 0.98
CA LYS A 47 11.19 4.02 -0.03
C LYS A 47 11.94 2.87 -0.69
N GLY A 48 12.23 2.97 -1.98
CA GLY A 48 13.21 2.09 -2.61
C GLY A 48 12.73 0.65 -2.74
N LEU A 49 11.54 0.46 -3.30
CA LEU A 49 10.99 -0.88 -3.53
C LEU A 49 11.42 -1.43 -4.89
N ASN A 50 12.00 -2.64 -4.91
CA ASN A 50 12.29 -3.39 -6.13
C ASN A 50 11.50 -4.69 -6.16
N LEU A 51 10.52 -4.76 -7.05
CA LEU A 51 9.41 -5.69 -6.97
C LEU A 51 9.30 -6.52 -8.25
N ASN A 52 9.22 -7.84 -8.11
CA ASN A 52 9.08 -8.73 -9.27
C ASN A 52 8.03 -9.82 -9.01
N THR A 53 7.09 -9.96 -9.95
CA THR A 53 6.01 -10.96 -9.92
C THR A 53 5.18 -10.87 -8.65
N MET A 54 4.14 -10.05 -8.69
CA MET A 54 3.20 -9.93 -7.58
C MET A 54 1.79 -9.62 -8.03
N LYS A 55 0.84 -9.87 -7.13
CA LYS A 55 -0.57 -9.59 -7.40
C LYS A 55 -0.89 -8.13 -7.16
N TYR A 56 -0.46 -7.54 -6.05
CA TYR A 56 -0.73 -6.14 -5.69
C TYR A 56 0.55 -5.39 -5.30
N VAL A 57 0.84 -4.24 -5.92
CA VAL A 57 1.95 -3.39 -5.45
C VAL A 57 1.50 -2.61 -4.22
N PHE A 58 0.44 -1.82 -4.33
CA PHE A 58 -0.17 -1.11 -3.20
C PHE A 58 -1.49 -1.76 -2.82
N TRP A 59 -1.61 -2.27 -1.59
CA TRP A 59 -2.86 -2.87 -1.12
C TRP A 59 -3.32 -2.28 0.20
N MET A 60 -4.47 -1.62 0.19
CA MET A 60 -5.16 -1.13 1.39
C MET A 60 -6.60 -1.62 1.38
N THR A 61 -7.10 -2.07 2.52
CA THR A 61 -8.50 -2.50 2.67
C THR A 61 -9.05 -2.14 4.05
N GLY A 62 -10.19 -1.44 4.07
CA GLY A 62 -10.97 -1.11 5.25
C GLY A 62 -12.13 -2.07 5.52
N SER A 63 -12.25 -3.16 4.77
CA SER A 63 -13.33 -4.15 4.91
C SER A 63 -12.81 -5.52 5.32
N TYR A 64 -11.79 -5.56 6.18
CA TYR A 64 -11.17 -6.82 6.59
C TYR A 64 -12.09 -7.58 7.56
N GLY A 65 -12.88 -8.52 7.04
CA GLY A 65 -14.05 -9.11 7.71
C GLY A 65 -13.83 -10.04 8.91
N ASP A 66 -12.64 -10.05 9.50
CA ASP A 66 -12.36 -10.85 10.70
C ASP A 66 -12.57 -9.98 11.94
N HIS A 67 -13.65 -10.21 12.69
CA HIS A 67 -13.79 -9.78 14.08
C HIS A 67 -13.81 -11.02 14.99
N PRO A 68 -13.23 -10.97 16.20
CA PRO A 68 -13.21 -12.13 17.10
C PRO A 68 -14.63 -12.54 17.55
N ASP A 69 -15.55 -11.59 17.63
CA ASP A 69 -16.97 -11.81 17.86
C ASP A 69 -17.83 -10.69 17.22
N SER A 70 -19.14 -10.77 17.39
CA SER A 70 -20.11 -9.77 16.90
C SER A 70 -20.35 -8.59 17.85
N LYS A 71 -19.57 -8.46 18.94
CA LYS A 71 -19.77 -7.44 19.99
C LYS A 71 -18.82 -6.24 19.85
N PHE A 72 -18.13 -6.11 18.72
CA PHE A 72 -17.30 -4.94 18.45
C PHE A 72 -18.14 -3.66 18.37
N ASP A 73 -17.53 -2.51 18.68
CA ASP A 73 -18.20 -1.22 18.55
C ASP A 73 -18.25 -0.78 17.07
N PRO A 74 -19.41 -0.74 16.39
CA PRO A 74 -19.48 -0.34 14.99
C PRO A 74 -19.11 1.13 14.76
N LYS A 75 -18.97 1.94 15.81
CA LYS A 75 -18.52 3.34 15.73
C LYS A 75 -17.01 3.50 15.85
N ALA A 76 -16.29 2.45 16.25
CA ALA A 76 -14.84 2.50 16.38
C ALA A 76 -14.18 2.40 15.00
N LEU A 77 -14.10 3.54 14.31
CA LEU A 77 -13.51 3.66 12.99
C LEU A 77 -11.98 3.91 13.08
N PRO A 78 -11.17 3.23 12.26
CA PRO A 78 -9.71 3.38 12.26
C PRO A 78 -9.26 4.61 11.47
N GLU A 79 -8.38 5.43 12.04
CA GLU A 79 -7.76 6.52 11.28
C GLU A 79 -6.58 6.00 10.43
N ILE A 80 -6.73 5.98 9.10
CA ILE A 80 -5.62 5.68 8.19
C ILE A 80 -5.21 6.95 7.44
N ASN A 81 -4.04 7.48 7.77
CA ASN A 81 -3.55 8.75 7.27
C ASN A 81 -2.04 8.72 6.97
N GLY A 82 -1.53 9.57 6.07
CA GLY A 82 -0.09 9.80 5.95
C GLY A 82 0.68 8.54 5.52
N ILE A 83 0.24 7.91 4.43
CA ILE A 83 0.87 6.71 3.86
C ILE A 83 1.68 7.13 2.64
N ASN A 84 3.00 7.06 2.76
CA ASN A 84 3.93 7.65 1.81
C ASN A 84 4.76 6.57 1.12
N PHE A 85 4.74 6.58 -0.21
CA PHE A 85 5.55 5.72 -1.06
C PHE A 85 6.41 6.59 -1.97
N ARG A 86 7.71 6.29 -2.02
CA ARG A 86 8.68 6.92 -2.91
C ARG A 86 9.58 5.87 -3.56
N ASP A 87 9.94 6.08 -4.82
CA ASP A 87 10.89 5.24 -5.55
C ASP A 87 10.48 3.77 -5.59
N VAL A 88 9.42 3.46 -6.35
CA VAL A 88 8.88 2.10 -6.48
C VAL A 88 9.07 1.60 -7.91
N THR A 89 9.79 0.50 -8.09
CA THR A 89 9.89 -0.20 -9.39
C THR A 89 9.30 -1.59 -9.26
N ALA A 90 8.30 -1.90 -10.09
CA ALA A 90 7.66 -3.21 -10.11
C ALA A 90 7.58 -3.80 -11.51
N LYS A 91 7.78 -5.12 -11.61
CA LYS A 91 7.62 -5.91 -12.84
C LYS A 91 6.66 -7.07 -12.64
N ASN A 92 5.93 -7.43 -13.70
CA ASN A 92 4.95 -8.52 -13.70
C ASN A 92 3.89 -8.36 -12.58
N ALA A 93 3.40 -7.13 -12.36
CA ALA A 93 2.34 -6.87 -11.40
C ALA A 93 0.97 -7.17 -12.00
N THR A 94 0.07 -7.85 -11.27
CA THR A 94 -1.31 -8.07 -11.77
C THR A 94 -2.19 -6.83 -11.58
N ILE A 95 -2.06 -6.15 -10.45
CA ILE A 95 -2.80 -4.94 -10.06
C ILE A 95 -1.78 -3.97 -9.46
N ALA A 96 -1.72 -2.75 -9.99
CA ALA A 96 -0.85 -1.70 -9.48
C ALA A 96 -1.31 -1.23 -8.10
N GLY A 97 -2.60 -0.90 -7.95
CA GLY A 97 -3.15 -0.50 -6.66
C GLY A 97 -4.56 -1.02 -6.42
N LYS A 98 -4.77 -1.56 -5.22
CA LYS A 98 -6.10 -1.85 -4.68
C LYS A 98 -6.22 -1.09 -3.37
N LEU A 99 -6.89 0.06 -3.41
CA LEU A 99 -6.98 1.02 -2.31
C LEU A 99 -8.44 1.23 -1.93
N GLU A 100 -8.89 0.49 -0.92
CA GLU A 100 -10.29 0.49 -0.48
C GLU A 100 -10.33 1.01 0.96
N GLY A 101 -10.79 2.25 1.15
CA GLY A 101 -11.08 2.80 2.48
C GLY A 101 -12.43 2.33 3.02
N ILE A 102 -12.95 3.06 4.01
CA ILE A 102 -14.25 2.79 4.62
C ILE A 102 -15.23 3.87 4.17
N SER A 103 -16.46 3.47 3.85
CA SER A 103 -17.50 4.42 3.48
C SER A 103 -17.78 5.40 4.63
N ASN A 104 -17.75 6.71 4.33
CA ASN A 104 -17.80 7.82 5.29
C ASN A 104 -16.59 7.96 6.24
N ASP A 105 -15.54 7.16 6.04
CA ASP A 105 -14.26 7.25 6.76
C ASP A 105 -13.10 6.88 5.81
N PRO A 106 -12.82 7.75 4.82
CA PRO A 106 -11.88 7.41 3.77
C PRO A 106 -10.44 7.35 4.29
N PHE A 107 -9.62 6.52 3.65
CA PHE A 107 -8.18 6.53 3.94
C PHE A 107 -7.55 7.74 3.25
N THR A 108 -6.87 8.59 4.01
CA THR A 108 -6.41 9.91 3.54
C THR A 108 -4.90 10.06 3.61
N GLY A 109 -4.36 11.16 3.08
CA GLY A 109 -2.93 11.44 3.14
C GLY A 109 -2.06 10.41 2.41
N ILE A 110 -2.62 9.72 1.40
CA ILE A 110 -1.85 8.81 0.56
C ILE A 110 -0.97 9.64 -0.38
N CYS A 111 0.32 9.38 -0.39
CA CYS A 111 1.26 10.00 -1.31
C CYS A 111 2.06 8.91 -2.03
N ILE A 112 2.05 8.92 -3.36
CA ILE A 112 2.89 8.02 -4.17
C ILE A 112 3.70 8.83 -5.17
N SER A 113 5.03 8.80 -5.06
CA SER A 113 5.94 9.52 -5.96
C SER A 113 6.96 8.60 -6.59
N ASN A 114 7.28 8.85 -7.86
CA ASN A 114 8.28 8.11 -8.63
C ASN A 114 8.05 6.59 -8.60
N ALA A 115 6.93 6.15 -9.18
CA ALA A 115 6.55 4.74 -9.22
C ALA A 115 6.34 4.24 -10.65
N THR A 116 7.09 3.21 -11.06
CA THR A 116 6.95 2.57 -12.37
C THR A 116 6.58 1.10 -12.18
N ILE A 117 5.42 0.71 -12.69
CA ILE A 117 4.83 -0.61 -12.49
C ILE A 117 4.54 -1.22 -13.86
N GLU A 118 5.38 -2.17 -14.27
CA GLU A 118 5.17 -2.97 -15.47
C GLU A 118 4.17 -4.08 -15.18
N MET A 119 3.02 -4.01 -15.84
CA MET A 119 1.89 -4.92 -15.62
C MET A 119 2.14 -6.28 -16.28
N PHE A 120 1.64 -7.34 -15.65
CA PHE A 120 1.65 -8.68 -16.22
C PHE A 120 0.73 -8.74 -17.45
N VAL A 121 1.30 -9.15 -18.59
CA VAL A 121 0.57 -9.38 -19.83
C VAL A 121 0.45 -10.88 -20.07
N LYS A 122 -0.78 -11.42 -20.13
CA LYS A 122 -1.00 -12.80 -20.58
C LYS A 122 -0.68 -12.89 -22.08
N LYS A 123 0.17 -13.85 -22.47
CA LYS A 123 0.62 -14.01 -23.87
C LYS A 123 -0.33 -14.79 -24.77
N ASP A 124 -1.43 -15.34 -24.26
CA ASP A 124 -2.32 -16.18 -25.07
C ASP A 124 -3.54 -15.42 -25.61
N SER A 125 -3.59 -15.44 -26.93
CA SER A 125 -4.49 -14.82 -27.89
C SER A 125 -5.85 -15.52 -27.97
N ASP A 126 -6.74 -15.30 -26.99
CA ASP A 126 -8.19 -15.57 -27.09
C ASP A 126 -9.01 -14.61 -26.23
N ILE A 127 -8.56 -13.36 -26.07
CA ILE A 127 -9.40 -12.30 -25.49
C ILE A 127 -10.27 -11.76 -26.62
N GLU A 128 -11.41 -12.42 -26.84
CA GLU A 128 -12.62 -11.67 -27.20
C GLU A 128 -12.66 -10.46 -26.27
N MET A 129 -12.66 -9.25 -26.85
CA MET A 129 -12.99 -8.02 -26.13
C MET A 129 -14.44 -8.09 -25.67
N ASP A 130 -14.75 -8.96 -24.72
CA ASP A 130 -15.88 -8.74 -23.85
C ASP A 130 -15.46 -7.57 -22.96
N ALA A 131 -15.85 -6.36 -23.35
CA ALA A 131 -15.52 -5.08 -22.74
C ALA A 131 -15.97 -4.95 -21.26
N LYS A 132 -16.31 -6.07 -20.61
CA LYS A 132 -16.84 -6.20 -19.25
C LYS A 132 -15.82 -6.59 -18.18
N LYS A 133 -14.58 -7.01 -18.50
CA LYS A 133 -13.59 -7.43 -17.47
C LYS A 133 -12.13 -7.06 -17.76
N VAL A 134 -11.85 -5.90 -18.35
CA VAL A 134 -10.49 -5.33 -18.23
C VAL A 134 -10.31 -4.93 -16.78
N LYS A 135 -9.53 -5.72 -16.00
CA LYS A 135 -9.13 -5.31 -14.65
C LYS A 135 -8.24 -4.10 -14.78
N LEU A 136 -8.77 -2.94 -14.41
CA LEU A 136 -7.99 -1.71 -14.34
C LEU A 136 -6.77 -1.95 -13.44
N PRO A 137 -5.59 -1.40 -13.79
CA PRO A 137 -4.41 -1.49 -12.93
C PRO A 137 -4.67 -0.93 -11.53
N TRP A 138 -5.61 0.01 -11.40
CA TRP A 138 -5.99 0.66 -10.16
C TRP A 138 -7.46 0.43 -9.84
N ASN A 139 -7.74 0.05 -8.59
CA ASN A 139 -9.07 0.04 -7.99
C ASN A 139 -9.02 0.91 -6.72
N CYS A 140 -9.78 2.01 -6.72
CA CYS A 140 -9.78 2.98 -5.63
C CYS A 140 -11.20 3.32 -5.23
N THR A 141 -11.49 3.22 -3.93
CA THR A 141 -12.79 3.56 -3.34
C THR A 141 -12.54 4.16 -1.96
N ASP A 142 -13.22 5.27 -1.64
CA ASP A 142 -13.12 5.92 -0.33
C ASP A 142 -11.67 6.19 0.11
N VAL A 143 -10.86 6.73 -0.80
CA VAL A 143 -9.47 7.14 -0.54
C VAL A 143 -9.22 8.56 -1.02
N ALA A 144 -8.24 9.24 -0.44
CA ALA A 144 -7.79 10.55 -0.89
C ALA A 144 -6.28 10.72 -0.73
N GLY A 145 -5.66 11.38 -1.70
CA GLY A 145 -4.22 11.53 -1.73
C GLY A 145 -3.72 12.27 -2.96
N VAL A 146 -2.44 12.09 -3.27
CA VAL A 146 -1.77 12.69 -4.41
C VAL A 146 -0.75 11.71 -4.98
N THR A 147 -0.49 11.82 -6.28
CA THR A 147 0.59 11.08 -6.94
C THR A 147 1.54 12.03 -7.67
N SER A 148 2.75 11.57 -7.99
CA SER A 148 3.69 12.29 -8.86
C SER A 148 4.56 11.31 -9.63
N ASN A 149 4.62 11.42 -10.96
CA ASN A 149 5.42 10.52 -11.81
C ASN A 149 5.10 9.03 -11.55
N VAL A 150 3.82 8.66 -11.62
CA VAL A 150 3.35 7.29 -11.40
C VAL A 150 2.82 6.68 -12.70
N VAL A 151 3.37 5.52 -13.07
CA VAL A 151 2.97 4.76 -14.26
C VAL A 151 2.66 3.31 -13.86
N PRO A 152 1.48 2.75 -14.22
CA PRO A 152 0.40 3.36 -15.00
C PRO A 152 -0.37 4.42 -14.21
N GLN A 153 -1.09 5.29 -14.93
CA GLN A 153 -1.83 6.41 -14.33
C GLN A 153 -2.81 5.92 -13.23
N PRO A 154 -2.74 6.48 -12.01
CA PRO A 154 -3.65 6.17 -10.92
C PRO A 154 -5.09 6.62 -11.15
N CYS A 155 -5.97 6.19 -10.24
CA CYS A 155 -7.36 6.61 -10.18
C CYS A 155 -7.50 8.12 -9.89
N ALA A 156 -8.65 8.72 -10.27
CA ALA A 156 -8.92 10.15 -10.10
C ALA A 156 -8.90 10.65 -8.63
N LEU A 157 -9.07 9.75 -7.67
CA LEU A 157 -8.95 10.03 -6.23
C LEU A 157 -7.52 10.31 -5.77
N LEU A 158 -6.52 10.03 -6.61
CA LEU A 158 -5.11 10.29 -6.39
C LEU A 158 -4.54 11.17 -7.52
N PRO A 159 -4.97 12.45 -7.63
CA PRO A 159 -4.56 13.35 -8.70
C PRO A 159 -3.04 13.50 -8.77
N ASP A 160 -2.52 13.61 -10.00
CA ASP A 160 -1.12 13.92 -10.26
C ASP A 160 -0.82 15.37 -9.88
N LYS A 161 0.16 15.56 -9.01
CA LYS A 161 0.69 16.85 -8.56
C LYS A 161 2.21 16.77 -8.55
N LYS A 162 2.88 17.89 -8.78
CA LYS A 162 4.33 17.99 -8.58
C LYS A 162 4.63 17.96 -7.07
N VAL A 163 4.88 16.78 -6.53
CA VAL A 163 5.19 16.54 -5.12
C VAL A 163 6.23 15.43 -4.99
N ASP A 164 7.16 15.59 -4.06
CA ASP A 164 7.98 14.47 -3.59
C ASP A 164 7.35 13.96 -2.29
N CYS A 165 7.09 12.66 -2.21
CA CYS A 165 6.47 12.10 -1.01
C CYS A 165 7.47 12.08 0.14
N PRO A 166 7.04 12.48 1.34
CA PRO A 166 7.95 12.62 2.47
C PRO A 166 8.53 11.26 2.86
N PHE A 167 9.79 11.30 3.30
CA PHE A 167 10.47 10.21 3.97
C PHE A 167 11.41 10.83 5.01
N PRO A 168 11.35 10.41 6.29
CA PRO A 168 12.19 10.97 7.34
C PRO A 168 13.68 10.84 7.03
N THR A 169 14.48 11.81 7.50
CA THR A 169 15.94 11.87 7.25
C THR A 169 16.77 11.80 8.53
N ASP A 170 16.11 11.87 9.68
CA ASP A 170 16.72 11.57 10.97
C ASP A 170 17.10 10.09 11.02
N LYS A 171 18.16 9.77 11.75
CA LYS A 171 18.62 8.39 11.90
C LYS A 171 18.06 7.77 13.16
N LEU A 172 17.52 6.56 13.04
CA LEU A 172 17.10 5.77 14.19
C LEU A 172 18.31 5.12 14.89
N ALA A 173 18.20 4.90 16.20
CA ALA A 173 19.28 4.30 16.98
C ALA A 173 19.73 2.93 16.42
N ILE A 174 18.80 2.16 15.85
CA ILE A 174 19.07 0.85 15.25
C ILE A 174 20.01 0.92 14.04
N GLU A 175 20.04 2.03 13.31
CA GLU A 175 20.90 2.21 12.13
C GLU A 175 22.39 2.31 12.50
N ASN A 176 22.70 2.62 13.76
CA ASN A 176 24.06 2.66 14.27
C ASN A 176 24.52 1.30 14.83
N VAL A 177 23.66 0.27 14.81
CA VAL A 177 24.01 -1.05 15.32
C VAL A 177 24.91 -1.77 14.32
N GLN A 178 26.13 -2.08 14.75
CA GLN A 178 27.09 -2.87 13.99
C GLN A 178 26.75 -4.35 14.17
N PHE A 179 26.26 -5.00 13.11
CA PHE A 179 26.08 -6.45 13.10
C PHE A 179 27.44 -7.16 13.04
N LYS A 180 27.63 -8.16 13.89
CA LYS A 180 28.76 -9.08 13.78
C LYS A 180 28.35 -10.25 12.88
N THR A 181 29.11 -10.51 11.83
CA THR A 181 28.95 -11.72 11.04
C THR A 181 29.49 -12.91 11.83
N CYS A 182 28.67 -13.95 11.98
CA CYS A 182 29.15 -15.23 12.47
C CYS A 182 29.91 -15.94 11.34
N SER A 183 31.09 -16.47 11.63
CA SER A 183 31.79 -17.39 10.73
C SER A 183 31.07 -18.75 10.75
N ILE A 184 30.81 -19.32 9.57
CA ILE A 184 30.29 -20.69 9.40
C ILE A 184 31.48 -21.65 9.41
#